data_AF-A0AA42XS01-F1
#
_entry.id   AF-A0AA42XS01-F1
#
_cell.length_a   1.000
_cell.length_b   1.000
_cell.length_c   1.000
_cell.angle_alpha   90.00
_cell.angle_beta   90.00
_cell.angle_gamma   90.00
#
_symmetry.space_group_name_H-M   'P 1'
#
loop_
_entity.id
_entity.type
_entity.pdbx_description
1 polymer ?
#
loop_
_entity_poly.entity_id
_entity_poly.type
_entity_poly.pdbx_seq_one_letter_code
_entity_poly.pdbx_strand_id
1 'polypeptide(L)'
;LRELERWLTLAVGTYHGSVHNGLLQPPAARWSEAVARVGVPAVVTRALAFLVDFLPIIRRTLTRTGFVIDHIHYYADALKPWIARRDRLPAFLIRRDPRDISRIWVLEPEGQHYLEIPYRTLSHPAVTLWEQRQALAKLRQQGREQVDESALFRMIGQMREIVTTAQKATRKARRDADRRQHLKASPPPDKPIPPKTDVADPQADNLPPAKPFDQIEEW
;
A
#
# COMPACT_ATOMS: atom_id res chain seq x y z
N LEU A 1 0.92 2.00 -4.32
CA LEU A 1 0.22 2.81 -3.31
C LEU A 1 -0.07 4.23 -3.80
N ARG A 2 0.93 5.01 -4.25
CA ARG A 2 0.73 6.41 -4.70
C ARG A 2 -0.37 6.61 -5.76
N GLU A 3 -0.48 5.69 -6.71
CA GLU A 3 -1.53 5.73 -7.73
C GLU A 3 -2.94 5.56 -7.14
N LEU A 4 -3.11 4.59 -6.24
CA LEU A 4 -4.37 4.40 -5.52
C LEU A 4 -4.71 5.62 -4.66
N GLU A 5 -3.74 6.18 -3.95
CA GLU A 5 -3.92 7.40 -3.14
C GLU A 5 -4.41 8.57 -4.02
N ARG A 6 -3.82 8.74 -5.21
CA ARG A 6 -4.26 9.74 -6.19
C ARG A 6 -5.69 9.51 -6.65
N TRP A 7 -6.03 8.29 -7.06
CA TRP A 7 -7.38 7.97 -7.49
C TRP A 7 -8.41 8.13 -6.37
N LEU A 8 -8.07 7.73 -5.14
CA LEU A 8 -8.92 7.92 -3.97
C LEU A 8 -9.14 9.41 -3.70
N THR A 9 -8.10 10.23 -3.78
CA THR A 9 -8.21 11.69 -3.60
C THR A 9 -9.15 12.30 -4.63
N LEU A 10 -9.03 11.90 -5.90
CA LEU A 10 -9.92 12.35 -6.96
C LEU A 10 -11.36 11.89 -6.72
N ALA A 11 -11.56 10.62 -6.36
CA ALA A 11 -12.89 10.08 -6.07
C ALA A 11 -13.57 10.82 -4.90
N VAL A 12 -12.82 11.09 -3.82
CA VAL A 12 -13.31 11.87 -2.67
C VAL A 12 -13.67 13.29 -3.08
N GLY A 13 -12.84 13.95 -3.88
CA GLY A 13 -13.12 15.29 -4.42
C GLY A 13 -14.39 15.32 -5.26
N THR A 14 -14.51 14.41 -6.22
CA THR A 14 -15.69 14.28 -7.08
C THR A 14 -16.96 14.01 -6.25
N TYR A 15 -16.88 13.13 -5.25
CA TYR A 15 -18.02 12.83 -4.37
C TYR A 15 -18.50 14.08 -3.63
N HIS A 16 -17.60 14.87 -3.05
CA HIS A 16 -17.97 16.07 -2.29
C HIS A 16 -18.56 17.19 -3.16
N GLY A 17 -18.26 17.20 -4.46
CA GLY A 17 -18.87 18.10 -5.45
C GLY A 17 -20.16 17.58 -6.09
N SER A 18 -20.48 16.29 -5.95
CA SER A 18 -21.64 15.67 -6.60
C SER A 18 -22.86 15.68 -5.68
N VAL A 19 -24.07 15.75 -6.24
CA VAL A 19 -25.31 15.69 -5.46
C VAL A 19 -25.43 14.35 -4.75
N HIS A 20 -25.57 14.38 -3.42
CA HIS A 20 -25.78 13.18 -2.63
C HIS A 20 -27.28 12.89 -2.47
N ASN A 21 -27.72 11.68 -2.81
CA ASN A 21 -29.14 11.28 -2.81
C ASN A 21 -29.86 11.56 -1.48
N GLY A 22 -29.20 11.34 -0.33
CA GLY A 22 -29.79 11.61 0.98
C GLY A 22 -29.76 13.06 1.44
N LEU A 23 -28.89 13.91 0.86
CA LEU A 23 -28.77 15.32 1.23
C LEU A 23 -29.48 16.25 0.23
N LEU A 24 -29.80 15.72 -0.95
CA LEU A 24 -30.33 16.42 -2.13
C LEU A 24 -29.47 17.60 -2.59
N GLN A 25 -28.20 17.65 -2.16
CA GLN A 25 -27.20 18.62 -2.59
C GLN A 25 -25.79 18.07 -2.35
N PRO A 26 -24.73 18.73 -2.86
CA PRO A 26 -23.37 18.30 -2.63
C PRO A 26 -22.96 18.33 -1.16
N PRO A 27 -22.22 17.31 -0.66
CA PRO A 27 -21.72 17.30 0.72
C PRO A 27 -20.91 18.56 1.08
N ALA A 28 -20.11 19.08 0.14
CA ALA A 28 -19.36 20.32 0.35
C ALA A 28 -20.28 21.54 0.58
N ALA A 29 -21.43 21.60 -0.11
CA ALA A 29 -22.40 22.68 0.08
C ALA A 29 -23.08 22.59 1.46
N ARG A 30 -23.52 21.38 1.86
CA ARG A 30 -24.06 21.14 3.22
C ARG A 30 -23.06 21.51 4.31
N TRP A 31 -21.79 21.19 4.11
CA TRP A 31 -20.73 21.54 5.04
C TRP A 31 -20.58 23.06 5.16
N SER A 32 -20.49 23.78 4.04
CA SER A 32 -20.39 25.24 4.04
C SER A 32 -21.58 25.93 4.72
N GLU A 33 -22.81 25.45 4.49
CA GLU A 33 -24.01 25.94 5.20
C GLU A 33 -23.91 25.74 6.71
N ALA A 34 -23.46 24.56 7.15
CA ALA A 34 -23.31 24.26 8.57
C ALA A 34 -22.23 25.14 9.21
N VAL A 35 -21.09 25.34 8.55
CA VAL A 35 -20.01 26.23 9.01
C VAL A 35 -20.48 27.68 9.08
N ALA A 36 -21.25 28.16 8.11
CA ALA A 36 -21.80 29.52 8.14
C ALA A 36 -22.76 29.74 9.32
N ARG A 37 -23.52 28.70 9.71
CA ARG A 37 -24.48 28.75 10.81
C ARG A 37 -23.86 28.57 12.19
N VAL A 38 -22.91 27.63 12.32
CA VAL A 38 -22.36 27.19 13.63
C VAL A 38 -21.00 27.83 13.93
N GLY A 39 -20.34 28.38 12.92
CA GLY A 39 -18.98 28.90 13.00
C GLY A 39 -17.94 27.92 12.45
N VAL A 40 -16.72 28.43 12.26
CA VAL A 40 -15.59 27.65 11.75
C VAL A 40 -15.17 26.61 12.79
N PRO A 41 -15.04 25.31 12.42
CA PRO A 41 -14.54 24.28 13.33
C PRO A 41 -13.16 24.63 13.88
N ALA A 42 -12.85 24.11 15.07
CA ALA A 42 -11.55 24.31 15.68
C ALA A 42 -10.43 23.86 14.73
N VAL A 43 -9.47 24.76 14.48
CA VAL A 43 -8.32 24.46 13.64
C VAL A 43 -7.40 23.52 14.40
N VAL A 44 -6.96 22.46 13.74
CA VAL A 44 -5.93 21.57 14.26
C VAL A 44 -4.62 22.35 14.37
N THR A 45 -4.25 22.74 15.58
CA THR A 45 -3.01 23.48 15.86
C THR A 45 -1.76 22.60 15.81
N ARG A 46 -1.93 21.28 15.94
CA ARG A 46 -0.85 20.29 15.99
C ARG A 46 -1.10 19.15 15.03
N ALA A 47 -0.75 19.36 13.77
CA ALA A 47 -0.99 18.41 12.67
C ALA A 47 -0.48 16.99 12.96
N LEU A 48 0.74 16.85 13.51
CA LEU A 48 1.30 15.53 13.83
C LEU A 48 0.48 14.80 14.92
N ALA A 49 0.09 15.49 15.99
CA ALA A 49 -0.68 14.88 17.08
C ALA A 49 -2.05 14.40 16.57
N PHE A 50 -2.71 15.22 15.74
CA PHE A 50 -3.96 14.85 15.10
C PHE A 50 -3.83 13.59 14.25
N LEU A 51 -2.78 13.47 13.42
CA LEU A 51 -2.56 12.25 12.63
C LEU A 51 -2.31 11.02 13.52
N VAL A 52 -1.52 11.20 14.59
CA VAL A 52 -1.18 10.14 15.54
C VAL A 52 -2.42 9.63 16.29
N ASP A 53 -3.42 10.47 16.54
CA ASP A 53 -4.67 10.09 17.21
C ASP A 53 -5.49 9.04 16.45
N PHE A 54 -5.29 8.93 15.13
CA PHE A 54 -5.94 7.91 14.30
C PHE A 54 -5.16 6.59 14.24
N LEU A 55 -3.94 6.53 14.77
CA LEU A 55 -3.13 5.31 14.75
C LEU A 55 -3.64 4.28 15.79
N PRO A 56 -3.45 2.97 15.55
CA PRO A 56 -3.80 1.93 16.53
C PRO A 56 -3.18 2.16 17.92
N ILE A 57 -3.96 1.87 18.96
CA ILE A 57 -3.55 2.04 20.38
C ILE A 57 -2.91 0.75 20.91
N ILE A 58 -1.82 0.92 21.65
CA ILE A 58 -1.11 -0.11 22.41
C ILE A 58 -0.87 0.44 23.81
N ARG A 59 -0.95 -0.41 24.85
CA ARG A 59 -0.60 -0.02 26.22
C ARG A 59 0.58 -0.83 26.71
N ARG A 60 1.64 -0.17 27.19
CA ARG A 60 2.83 -0.85 27.76
C ARG A 60 3.41 -0.08 28.93
N THR A 61 3.93 -0.83 29.89
CA THR A 61 4.71 -0.27 31.00
C THR A 61 6.13 0.03 30.53
N LEU A 62 6.68 1.15 31.01
CA LEU A 62 8.05 1.54 30.74
C LEU A 62 9.02 0.70 31.56
N THR A 63 10.03 0.12 30.90
CA THR A 63 11.09 -0.65 31.56
C THR A 63 12.36 0.18 31.72
N ARG A 64 13.37 -0.34 32.43
CA ARG A 64 14.69 0.30 32.54
C ARG A 64 15.38 0.51 31.19
N THR A 65 15.03 -0.29 30.18
CA THR A 65 15.62 -0.24 28.84
C THR A 65 14.73 0.43 27.79
N GLY A 66 13.61 1.05 28.20
CA GLY A 66 12.62 1.64 27.30
C GLY A 66 11.37 0.78 27.15
N PHE A 67 10.71 0.85 26.00
CA PHE A 67 9.52 0.06 25.69
C PHE A 67 9.87 -1.19 24.89
N VAL A 68 9.14 -2.29 25.14
CA VAL A 68 9.25 -3.51 24.33
C VAL A 68 7.87 -3.81 23.75
N ILE A 69 7.80 -3.88 22.42
CA ILE A 69 6.57 -4.17 21.68
C ILE A 69 6.89 -5.19 20.61
N ASP A 70 6.24 -6.34 20.68
CA ASP A 70 6.39 -7.43 19.71
C ASP A 70 7.86 -7.84 19.44
N HIS A 71 8.66 -7.98 20.50
CA HIS A 71 10.10 -8.33 20.46
C HIS A 71 11.02 -7.23 19.89
N ILE A 72 10.52 -6.01 19.75
CA ILE A 72 11.29 -4.85 19.30
C ILE A 72 11.44 -3.87 20.46
N HIS A 73 12.65 -3.36 20.63
CA HIS A 73 13.00 -2.42 21.68
C HIS A 73 12.95 -0.99 21.14
N TYR A 74 12.30 -0.10 21.89
CA TYR A 74 12.18 1.32 21.57
C TYR A 74 12.76 2.15 22.70
N TYR A 75 13.61 3.12 22.35
CA TYR A 75 14.27 3.96 23.33
C TYR A 75 14.63 5.32 22.73
N ALA A 76 14.45 6.37 23.54
CA ALA A 76 15.00 7.69 23.30
C ALA A 76 15.46 8.29 24.64
N ASP A 77 16.43 9.19 24.61
CA ASP A 77 16.97 9.81 25.83
C ASP A 77 15.93 10.63 26.62
N ALA A 78 14.90 11.13 25.92
CA ALA A 78 13.76 11.79 26.55
C ALA A 78 12.97 10.88 27.52
N LEU A 79 13.15 9.55 27.47
CA LEU A 79 12.54 8.62 28.43
C LEU A 79 13.25 8.60 29.79
N LYS A 80 14.49 9.10 29.92
CA LYS A 80 15.29 9.01 31.16
C LYS A 80 14.53 9.51 32.41
N PRO A 81 13.86 10.68 32.40
CA PRO A 81 13.10 11.16 33.55
C PRO A 81 11.95 10.22 33.94
N TRP A 82 11.31 9.60 32.95
CA TRP A 82 10.22 8.64 33.19
C TRP A 82 10.74 7.30 33.70
N ILE A 83 11.89 6.84 33.20
CA ILE A 83 12.55 5.60 33.65
C ILE A 83 12.93 5.69 35.14
N ALA A 84 13.41 6.86 35.58
CA ALA A 84 13.79 7.09 36.97
C ALA A 84 12.61 6.96 37.95
N ARG A 85 11.40 7.32 37.51
CA ARG A 85 10.16 7.25 38.32
C ARG A 85 9.18 6.17 37.84
N ARG A 86 9.64 5.22 37.02
CA ARG A 86 8.78 4.24 36.30
C ARG A 86 7.89 3.40 37.22
N ASP A 87 8.37 3.09 38.43
CA ASP A 87 7.64 2.25 39.39
C ASP A 87 6.38 2.95 39.93
N ARG A 88 6.25 4.27 39.71
CA ARG A 88 5.09 5.09 40.08
C ARG A 88 4.23 5.48 38.87
N LEU A 89 4.62 5.12 37.66
CA LEU A 89 3.91 5.49 36.43
C LEU A 89 3.04 4.32 35.95
N PRO A 90 1.81 4.59 35.49
CA PRO A 90 0.96 3.57 34.90
C PRO A 90 1.51 3.11 33.55
N ALA A 91 0.84 2.13 32.94
CA ALA A 91 1.08 1.79 31.54
C ALA A 91 0.79 3.01 30.64
N PHE A 92 1.71 3.28 29.72
CA PHE A 92 1.62 4.40 28.79
C PHE A 92 0.70 4.07 27.62
N LEU A 93 0.00 5.09 27.10
CA LEU A 93 -0.70 5.00 25.82
C LEU A 93 0.32 5.21 24.70
N ILE A 94 0.40 4.22 23.81
CA ILE A 94 1.34 4.20 22.69
C ILE A 94 0.53 4.07 21.40
N ARG A 95 0.90 4.88 20.40
CA ARG A 95 0.40 4.84 19.04
C ARG A 95 1.51 4.34 18.13
N ARG A 96 1.19 3.48 17.16
CA ARG A 96 2.16 2.93 16.21
C ARG A 96 1.53 2.75 14.85
N ASP A 97 2.21 3.20 13.80
CA ASP A 97 1.76 2.98 12.43
C ASP A 97 2.08 1.54 12.01
N PRO A 98 1.09 0.70 11.64
CA PRO A 98 1.36 -0.65 11.15
C PRO A 98 2.12 -0.69 9.81
N ARG A 99 2.18 0.42 9.07
CA ARG A 99 2.90 0.55 7.80
C ARG A 99 4.39 0.84 8.00
N ASP A 100 4.75 1.46 9.12
CA ASP A 100 6.14 1.73 9.50
C ASP A 100 6.27 1.64 11.02
N ILE A 101 6.75 0.50 11.51
CA ILE A 101 6.93 0.28 12.95
C ILE A 101 8.28 0.81 13.47
N SER A 102 9.06 1.56 12.66
CA SER A 102 10.35 2.13 13.07
C SER A 102 10.31 3.08 14.24
N ARG A 103 9.12 3.62 14.51
CA ARG A 103 8.87 4.58 15.56
C ARG A 103 7.52 4.30 16.22
N ILE A 104 7.44 4.74 17.46
CA ILE A 104 6.20 4.78 18.24
C ILE A 104 5.99 6.18 18.78
N TRP A 105 4.74 6.53 19.02
CA TRP A 105 4.37 7.78 19.66
C TRP A 105 3.80 7.47 21.04
N VAL A 106 4.50 7.92 22.07
CA VAL A 106 4.14 7.68 23.46
C VAL A 106 3.49 8.93 24.01
N LEU A 107 2.26 8.81 24.50
CA LEU A 107 1.57 9.92 25.16
C LEU A 107 2.25 10.19 26.51
N GLU A 108 2.58 11.46 26.77
CA GLU A 108 3.13 11.87 28.06
C GLU A 108 2.18 11.50 29.22
N PRO A 109 2.69 11.21 30.43
CA PRO A 109 1.86 10.91 31.60
C PRO A 109 0.83 12.02 31.90
N GLU A 110 1.20 13.26 31.65
CA GLU A 110 0.36 14.45 31.83
C GLU A 110 -0.68 14.64 30.70
N GLY A 111 -0.60 13.83 29.64
CA GLY A 111 -1.61 13.74 28.57
C GLY A 111 -1.54 14.83 27.49
N GLN A 112 -0.47 15.63 27.45
CA GLN A 112 -0.41 16.86 26.65
C GLN A 112 0.24 16.68 25.26
N HIS A 113 1.28 15.86 25.15
CA HIS A 113 2.04 15.69 23.91
C HIS A 113 2.33 14.22 23.64
N TYR A 114 2.54 13.90 22.37
CA TYR A 114 3.15 12.64 21.98
C TYR A 114 4.65 12.82 21.81
N LEU A 115 5.42 11.90 22.37
CA LEU A 115 6.86 11.80 22.19
C LEU A 115 7.15 10.69 21.15
N GLU A 116 7.87 11.05 20.09
CA GLU A 116 8.34 10.08 19.09
C GLU A 116 9.55 9.31 19.64
N ILE A 117 9.45 7.99 19.65
CA ILE A 117 10.50 7.08 20.12
C ILE A 117 10.85 6.12 18.99
N PRO A 118 12.09 6.17 18.44
CA PRO A 118 12.53 5.22 17.42
C PRO A 118 12.88 3.86 18.04
N TYR A 119 13.27 2.91 17.21
CA TYR A 119 14.00 1.73 17.67
C TYR A 119 15.18 2.12 18.56
N ARG A 120 15.47 1.26 19.52
CA ARG A 120 16.69 1.36 20.32
C ARG A 120 17.94 1.23 19.46
N THR A 121 17.90 0.33 18.49
CA THR A 121 18.98 0.10 17.52
C THR A 121 18.65 0.85 16.23
N LEU A 122 19.24 2.03 16.06
CA LEU A 122 18.95 2.94 14.94
C LEU A 122 19.36 2.39 13.56
N SER A 123 20.21 1.37 13.50
CA SER A 123 20.61 0.72 12.24
C SER A 123 19.55 -0.24 11.68
N HIS A 124 18.50 -0.56 12.46
CA HIS A 124 17.42 -1.40 11.96
C HIS A 124 16.60 -0.68 10.88
N PRO A 125 16.25 -1.37 9.78
CA PRO A 125 15.49 -0.75 8.70
C PRO A 125 14.04 -0.53 9.12
N ALA A 126 13.36 0.38 8.43
CA ALA A 126 11.91 0.47 8.51
C ALA A 126 11.28 -0.86 8.04
N VAL A 127 10.32 -1.36 8.83
CA VAL A 127 9.58 -2.58 8.53
C VAL A 127 8.10 -2.35 8.79
N THR A 128 7.27 -3.10 8.09
CA THR A 128 5.83 -3.11 8.35
C THR A 128 5.52 -4.07 9.51
N LEU A 129 4.39 -3.85 10.19
CA LEU A 129 3.88 -4.80 11.19
C LEU A 129 3.61 -6.17 10.58
N TRP A 130 3.25 -6.22 9.30
CA TRP A 130 3.00 -7.47 8.58
C TRP A 130 4.28 -8.28 8.39
N GLU A 131 5.37 -7.66 7.92
CA GLU A 131 6.67 -8.32 7.77
C GLU A 131 7.17 -8.86 9.12
N GLN A 132 7.02 -8.07 10.17
CA GLN A 132 7.36 -8.46 11.53
C GLN A 132 6.59 -9.71 11.98
N ARG A 133 5.25 -9.74 11.78
CA ARG A 133 4.42 -10.90 12.12
C ARG A 133 4.78 -12.13 11.31
N GLN A 134 5.05 -11.96 10.02
CA GLN A 134 5.41 -13.06 9.14
C GLN A 134 6.78 -13.66 9.53
N ALA A 135 7.76 -12.81 9.86
CA ALA A 135 9.06 -13.25 10.36
C ALA A 135 8.94 -13.98 11.70
N LEU A 136 8.13 -13.48 12.65
CA LEU A 136 7.85 -14.20 13.91
C LEU A 136 7.22 -15.57 13.66
N ALA A 137 6.22 -15.65 12.78
CA ALA A 137 5.58 -16.91 12.44
C ALA A 137 6.60 -17.91 11.85
N LYS A 138 7.49 -17.44 10.98
CA LYS A 138 8.53 -18.28 10.39
C LYS A 138 9.56 -18.76 11.42
N LEU A 139 9.99 -17.89 12.33
CA LEU A 139 10.93 -18.24 13.40
C LEU A 139 10.34 -19.28 14.35
N ARG A 140 9.05 -19.16 14.69
CA ARG A 140 8.34 -20.17 15.49
C ARG A 140 8.24 -21.52 14.79
N GLN A 141 7.95 -21.54 13.49
CA GLN A 141 7.95 -22.78 12.69
C GLN A 141 9.33 -23.46 12.66
N GLN A 142 10.42 -22.70 12.81
CA GLN A 142 11.78 -23.23 12.88
C GLN A 142 12.17 -23.74 14.28
N GLY A 143 11.23 -23.81 15.23
CA GLY A 143 11.47 -24.32 16.58
C GLY A 143 12.24 -23.35 17.49
N ARG A 144 12.33 -22.06 17.14
CA ARG A 144 12.99 -21.08 18.01
C ARG A 144 12.01 -20.63 19.10
N GLU A 145 12.19 -21.15 20.31
CA GLU A 145 11.41 -20.78 21.49
C GLU A 145 11.73 -19.36 21.96
N GLN A 146 13.00 -18.96 21.91
CA GLN A 146 13.45 -17.61 22.24
C GLN A 146 13.75 -16.83 20.96
N VAL A 147 12.88 -15.87 20.62
CA VAL A 147 13.10 -14.96 19.50
C VAL A 147 13.70 -13.66 20.02
N ASP A 148 14.96 -13.42 19.70
CA ASP A 148 15.60 -12.12 19.93
C ASP A 148 15.33 -11.14 18.76
N GLU A 149 15.47 -9.84 19.05
CA GLU A 149 15.26 -8.76 18.08
C GLU A 149 16.17 -8.90 16.86
N SER A 150 17.42 -9.35 17.08
CA SER A 150 18.39 -9.53 16.00
C SER A 150 17.99 -10.65 15.03
N ALA A 151 17.49 -11.79 15.51
CA ALA A 151 16.98 -12.87 14.68
C ALA A 151 15.72 -12.44 13.93
N LEU A 152 14.87 -11.63 14.54
CA LEU A 152 13.68 -11.05 13.89
C LEU A 152 14.09 -10.22 12.67
N PHE A 153 14.97 -9.23 12.84
CA PHE A 153 15.40 -8.38 11.71
C PHE A 153 16.21 -9.15 10.65
N ARG A 154 17.03 -10.13 11.04
CA ARG A 154 17.71 -11.02 10.08
C ARG A 154 16.70 -11.80 9.24
N MET A 155 15.66 -12.37 9.86
CA MET A 155 14.61 -13.11 9.16
C MET A 155 13.86 -12.21 8.18
N ILE A 156 13.49 -10.99 8.58
CA ILE A 156 12.87 -10.00 7.69
C ILE A 156 13.77 -9.74 6.47
N GLY A 157 15.07 -9.54 6.69
CA GLY A 157 16.05 -9.36 5.62
C GLY A 157 16.09 -10.53 4.63
N GLN A 158 16.17 -11.76 5.14
CA GLN A 158 16.16 -12.99 4.32
C GLN A 158 14.87 -13.11 3.50
N MET A 159 13.72 -12.82 4.10
CA MET A 159 12.43 -12.88 3.40
C MET A 159 12.33 -11.84 2.29
N ARG A 160 12.82 -10.60 2.53
CA ARG A 160 12.92 -9.57 1.48
C ARG A 160 13.80 -10.02 0.34
N GLU A 161 14.96 -10.62 0.63
CA GLU A 161 15.88 -11.12 -0.39
C GLU A 161 15.25 -12.21 -1.27
N ILE A 162 14.52 -13.17 -0.66
CA ILE A 162 13.76 -14.19 -1.40
C ILE A 162 12.75 -13.54 -2.34
N VAL A 163 11.95 -12.58 -1.85
CA VAL A 163 10.93 -11.89 -2.66
C VAL A 163 11.58 -11.13 -3.82
N THR A 164 12.63 -10.36 -3.56
CA THR A 164 13.32 -9.59 -4.61
C THR A 164 13.96 -10.49 -5.66
N THR A 165 14.56 -11.61 -5.26
CA THR A 165 15.16 -12.58 -6.18
C THR A 165 14.08 -13.26 -7.02
N ALA A 166 12.97 -13.67 -6.41
CA ALA A 166 11.83 -14.25 -7.13
C ALA A 166 11.25 -13.27 -8.16
N GLN A 167 11.03 -12.00 -7.78
CA GLN A 167 10.55 -10.97 -8.72
C GLN A 167 11.50 -10.76 -9.90
N LYS A 168 12.82 -10.71 -9.65
CA LYS A 168 13.84 -10.60 -10.71
C LYS A 168 13.78 -11.82 -11.64
N ALA A 169 13.68 -13.03 -11.09
CA ALA A 169 13.56 -14.26 -11.85
C ALA A 169 12.28 -14.29 -12.71
N THR A 170 11.11 -13.93 -12.14
CA THR A 170 9.84 -13.86 -12.88
C THR A 170 9.90 -12.81 -14.00
N ARG A 171 10.47 -11.63 -13.74
CA ARG A 171 10.66 -10.59 -14.78
C ARG A 171 11.60 -11.07 -15.89
N LYS A 172 12.66 -11.82 -15.55
CA LYS A 172 13.56 -12.42 -16.53
C LYS A 172 12.82 -13.48 -17.37
N ALA A 173 12.11 -14.40 -16.72
CA ALA A 173 11.33 -15.43 -17.39
C ALA A 173 10.29 -14.85 -18.35
N ARG A 174 9.56 -13.81 -17.94
CA ARG A 174 8.60 -13.11 -18.81
C ARG A 174 9.29 -12.51 -20.03
N ARG A 175 10.39 -11.77 -19.84
CA ARG A 175 11.16 -11.18 -20.96
C ARG A 175 11.69 -12.24 -21.92
N ASP A 176 12.16 -13.37 -21.41
CA ASP A 176 12.67 -14.45 -22.25
C ASP A 176 11.54 -15.16 -23.02
N ALA A 177 10.34 -15.27 -22.43
CA ALA A 177 9.14 -15.77 -23.10
C ALA A 177 8.66 -14.82 -24.21
N ASP A 178 8.59 -13.51 -23.93
CA ASP A 178 8.25 -12.47 -24.92
C ASP A 178 9.28 -12.48 -26.07
N ARG A 179 10.58 -12.61 -25.76
CA ARG A 179 11.61 -12.75 -26.80
C ARG A 179 11.39 -13.99 -27.66
N ARG A 180 10.91 -15.11 -27.12
CA ARG A 180 10.61 -16.32 -27.93
C ARG A 180 9.25 -16.28 -28.59
N GLN A 181 8.43 -15.25 -28.35
CA GLN A 181 7.09 -15.16 -28.91
C GLN A 181 7.11 -15.04 -30.43
N HIS A 182 8.10 -14.33 -31.01
CA HIS A 182 8.28 -14.27 -32.47
C HIS A 182 8.75 -15.60 -33.10
N LEU A 183 9.25 -16.53 -32.29
CA LEU A 183 9.63 -17.88 -32.75
C LEU A 183 8.45 -18.86 -32.68
N LYS A 184 7.32 -18.48 -32.06
CA LYS A 184 6.10 -19.26 -32.18
C LYS A 184 5.59 -19.05 -33.60
N ALA A 185 5.65 -20.12 -34.40
CA ALA A 185 5.19 -20.11 -35.78
C ALA A 185 3.78 -19.52 -35.84
N SER A 186 3.63 -18.42 -36.59
CA SER A 186 2.32 -18.05 -37.11
C SER A 186 1.77 -19.25 -37.88
N PRO A 187 0.45 -19.52 -37.83
CA PRO A 187 -0.14 -20.51 -38.74
C PRO A 187 0.34 -20.17 -40.16
N PRO A 188 0.72 -21.18 -40.97
CA PRO A 188 1.20 -20.92 -42.32
C PRO A 188 0.15 -20.06 -43.03
N PRO A 189 0.55 -18.98 -43.73
CA PRO A 189 -0.41 -18.24 -44.53
C PRO A 189 -1.09 -19.26 -45.45
N ASP A 190 -2.43 -19.22 -45.50
CA ASP A 190 -3.19 -20.06 -46.42
C ASP A 190 -2.54 -19.94 -47.79
N LYS A 191 -2.18 -21.10 -48.37
CA LYS A 191 -1.56 -21.16 -49.69
C LYS A 191 -2.40 -20.28 -50.62
N PRO A 192 -1.83 -19.28 -51.33
CA PRO A 192 -2.60 -18.55 -52.31
C PRO A 192 -3.10 -19.57 -53.33
N ILE A 193 -4.41 -19.81 -53.32
CA ILE A 193 -5.06 -20.69 -54.26
C ILE A 193 -4.94 -19.99 -55.62
N PRO A 194 -4.26 -20.57 -56.61
CA PRO A 194 -4.27 -19.99 -57.95
C PRO A 194 -5.71 -19.96 -58.46
N PRO A 195 -6.15 -18.87 -59.12
CA PRO A 195 -7.51 -18.79 -59.62
C PRO A 195 -7.74 -19.96 -60.57
N LYS A 196 -8.75 -20.78 -60.28
CA LYS A 196 -9.21 -21.82 -61.18
C LYS A 196 -9.86 -21.15 -62.38
N THR A 197 -9.14 -21.15 -63.50
CA THR A 197 -9.68 -20.82 -64.81
C THR A 197 -10.44 -22.05 -65.33
N ASP A 198 -11.71 -22.20 -64.95
CA ASP A 198 -12.63 -23.09 -65.67
C ASP A 198 -13.43 -22.25 -66.65
N VAL A 199 -13.12 -22.49 -67.93
CA VAL A 199 -13.78 -21.95 -69.11
C VAL A 199 -15.00 -22.84 -69.41
N ALA A 200 -16.14 -22.18 -69.68
CA ALA A 200 -17.45 -22.71 -70.12
C ALA A 200 -18.29 -23.41 -69.03
N ASP A 201 -19.55 -23.06 -68.72
CA ASP A 201 -20.58 -22.16 -69.27
C ASP A 201 -21.81 -22.29 -68.30
N PRO A 202 -23.01 -21.71 -68.50
CA PRO A 202 -23.45 -20.34 -68.80
C PRO A 202 -24.54 -19.90 -67.79
N GLN A 203 -24.27 -18.98 -66.86
CA GLN A 203 -25.35 -18.28 -66.14
C GLN A 203 -24.88 -16.93 -65.59
N ALA A 204 -24.37 -16.11 -66.51
CA ALA A 204 -24.24 -14.68 -66.28
C ALA A 204 -25.57 -14.04 -66.61
N ASP A 205 -26.46 -13.95 -65.61
CA ASP A 205 -27.48 -12.90 -65.52
C ASP A 205 -28.17 -13.01 -64.15
N ASN A 206 -27.93 -11.99 -63.30
CA ASN A 206 -28.49 -11.73 -61.96
C ASN A 206 -27.56 -11.96 -60.77
N LEU A 207 -26.44 -11.23 -60.72
CA LEU A 207 -25.86 -10.80 -59.45
C LEU A 207 -25.73 -9.27 -59.46
N PRO A 208 -26.30 -8.55 -58.47
CA PRO A 208 -26.21 -7.10 -58.40
C PRO A 208 -24.75 -6.66 -58.20
N PRO A 209 -24.33 -5.52 -58.78
CA PRO A 209 -22.94 -5.05 -58.68
C PRO A 209 -22.57 -4.80 -57.21
N ALA A 210 -21.48 -5.43 -56.77
CA ALA A 210 -20.93 -5.25 -55.43
C ALA A 210 -20.50 -3.79 -55.22
N LYS A 211 -20.98 -3.17 -54.15
CA LYS A 211 -20.63 -1.79 -53.77
C LYS A 211 -19.18 -1.74 -53.28
N PRO A 212 -18.36 -0.79 -53.72
CA PRO A 212 -17.05 -0.52 -53.11
C PRO A 212 -17.24 -0.09 -51.65
N PHE A 213 -16.34 -0.51 -50.77
CA PHE A 213 -16.29 -0.03 -49.39
C PHE A 213 -15.68 1.38 -49.37
N ASP A 214 -16.44 2.35 -48.84
CA ASP A 214 -15.94 3.68 -48.54
C ASP A 214 -15.15 3.67 -47.23
N GLN A 215 -14.05 4.44 -47.23
CA GLN A 215 -13.26 4.92 -46.09
C GLN A 215 -12.11 4.03 -45.61
N ILE A 216 -10.95 4.34 -46.20
CA ILE A 216 -9.63 4.28 -45.59
C ILE A 216 -9.51 5.52 -44.70
N GLU A 217 -9.36 5.37 -43.39
CA GLU A 217 -8.82 6.47 -42.55
C GLU A 217 -7.29 6.37 -42.57
N GLU A 218 -6.67 7.40 -43.14
CA GLU A 218 -5.25 7.67 -43.07
C GLU A 218 -4.93 8.47 -41.79
N TRP A 219 -4.04 7.90 -40.98
CA TRP A 219 -3.09 8.46 -39.99
C TRP A 219 -3.50 9.62 -39.06
#